data_AF-A0A0N4YB42-F1
#
_entry.id   AF-A0A0N4YB42-F1
#
_cell.length_a   1.000
_cell.length_b   1.000
_cell.length_c   1.000
_cell.angle_alpha   90.00
_cell.angle_beta   90.00
_cell.angle_gamma   90.00
#
_symmetry.space_group_name_H-M   'P 1'
#
loop_
_entity.id
_entity.type
_entity.pdbx_description
1 polymer ?
#
loop_
_entity_poly.entity_id
_entity_poly.type
_entity_poly.pdbx_seq_one_letter_code
_entity_poly.pdbx_strand_id
1 'polypeptide(L)'
;MTDNLWVGQLASAALASIVRLIVGFADARYAWLGRRTVYIMSMGTAILASIALLFENISKMKGSTLYFATYLLAYNAISVSWEPNYLGAAELMPTEVRAKSTSALNILTRISTIIAARTVGTMKGTFEPGIIGVVLASNIISFIITFLLLKETKNINLEKVTKSIRE
;
A
#
# COMPACT_ATOMS: atom_id res chain seq x y z
N MET A 1 -8.12 17.93 -7.28
CA MET A 1 -8.67 16.94 -8.24
C MET A 1 -8.87 17.72 -9.52
N THR A 2 -8.32 17.27 -10.65
CA THR A 2 -8.57 17.90 -11.95
C THR A 2 -10.07 17.94 -12.21
N ASP A 3 -10.55 18.95 -12.96
CA ASP A 3 -11.99 19.13 -13.21
C ASP A 3 -12.65 17.95 -13.94
N ASN A 4 -11.83 17.02 -14.46
CA ASN A 4 -12.27 15.81 -15.13
C ASN A 4 -11.90 14.55 -14.33
N LEU A 5 -12.88 14.00 -13.61
CA LEU A 5 -12.77 12.81 -12.76
C LEU A 5 -12.13 11.62 -13.49
N TRP A 6 -12.54 11.42 -14.75
CA TRP A 6 -12.10 10.30 -15.59
C TRP A 6 -10.61 10.37 -15.91
N VAL A 7 -10.10 11.57 -16.20
CA VAL A 7 -8.68 11.77 -16.51
C VAL A 7 -7.82 11.49 -15.28
N GLY A 8 -8.27 11.93 -14.09
CA GLY A 8 -7.57 11.64 -12.84
C GLY A 8 -7.50 10.14 -12.52
N GLN A 9 -8.59 9.41 -12.71
CA GLN A 9 -8.65 7.97 -12.46
C GLN A 9 -7.85 7.16 -13.50
N LEU A 10 -7.97 7.50 -14.79
CA LEU A 10 -7.19 6.87 -15.87
C LEU A 10 -5.69 7.10 -15.69
N ALA A 11 -5.28 8.33 -15.39
CA ALA A 11 -3.86 8.65 -15.14
C ALA A 11 -3.32 7.89 -13.92
N SER A 12 -4.11 7.81 -12.85
CA SER A 12 -3.76 7.05 -11.65
C SER A 12 -3.61 5.55 -11.94
N ALA A 13 -4.57 4.95 -12.67
CA ALA A 13 -4.54 3.54 -13.02
C ALA A 13 -3.40 3.20 -14.00
N ALA A 14 -3.18 4.04 -15.01
CA ALA A 14 -2.09 3.86 -15.97
C ALA A 14 -0.72 3.93 -15.27
N LEU A 15 -0.52 4.94 -14.42
CA LEU A 15 0.73 5.08 -13.67
C LEU A 15 0.94 3.94 -12.69
N ALA A 16 -0.12 3.45 -12.05
CA ALA A 16 -0.06 2.28 -11.18
C ALA A 16 0.41 1.03 -11.94
N SER A 17 -0.16 0.77 -13.12
CA SER A 17 0.23 -0.39 -13.93
C SER A 17 1.70 -0.31 -14.37
N ILE A 18 2.17 0.87 -14.80
CA ILE A 18 3.57 1.06 -15.23
C ILE A 18 4.53 0.85 -14.04
N VAL A 19 4.23 1.47 -12.90
CA VAL A 19 5.09 1.33 -11.70
C VAL A 19 5.16 -0.12 -11.25
N ARG A 20 4.03 -0.83 -11.20
CA ARG A 20 3.99 -2.25 -10.86
C ARG A 20 4.79 -3.13 -11.81
N LEU A 21 4.71 -2.86 -13.12
CA LEU A 21 5.51 -3.56 -14.11
C LEU A 21 7.02 -3.36 -13.86
N ILE A 22 7.44 -2.13 -13.60
CA ILE A 22 8.84 -1.80 -13.28
C ILE A 22 9.28 -2.49 -11.99
N VAL A 23 8.45 -2.45 -10.93
CA VAL A 23 8.74 -3.12 -9.65
C VAL A 23 8.84 -4.62 -9.85
N GLY A 24 7.96 -5.24 -10.64
CA GLY A 24 8.03 -6.66 -10.97
C GLY A 24 9.32 -7.06 -11.70
N PHE A 25 9.76 -6.26 -12.68
CA PHE A 25 11.06 -6.49 -13.34
C PHE A 25 12.25 -6.24 -12.41
N ALA A 26 12.18 -5.22 -11.56
CA ALA A 26 13.22 -4.93 -10.57
C ALA A 26 13.32 -6.09 -9.56
N ASP A 27 12.19 -6.65 -9.15
CA ASP A 27 12.15 -7.77 -8.22
C ASP A 27 12.81 -9.03 -8.79
N ALA A 28 12.58 -9.30 -10.08
CA ALA A 28 13.20 -10.41 -10.79
C ALA A 28 14.72 -10.23 -10.99
N ARG A 29 15.19 -8.99 -11.12
CA ARG A 29 16.60 -8.69 -11.45
C ARG A 29 17.50 -8.47 -10.24
N TYR A 30 16.98 -7.95 -9.14
CA TYR A 30 17.77 -7.59 -7.97
C TYR A 30 17.51 -8.52 -6.78
N ALA A 31 18.47 -9.40 -6.48
CA ALA A 31 18.42 -10.30 -5.33
C ALA A 31 18.32 -9.55 -3.99
N TRP A 32 18.87 -8.33 -3.89
CA TRP A 32 18.88 -7.50 -2.69
C TRP A 32 17.52 -6.86 -2.33
N LEU A 33 16.55 -6.83 -3.25
CA LEU A 33 15.19 -6.35 -2.97
C LEU A 33 14.42 -7.41 -2.16
N GLY A 34 14.65 -7.44 -0.86
CA GLY A 34 13.83 -8.19 0.10
C GLY A 34 12.39 -7.69 0.13
N ARG A 35 11.44 -8.55 0.51
CA ARG A 35 10.01 -8.21 0.61
C ARG A 35 9.77 -7.12 1.63
N ARG A 36 10.53 -7.15 2.73
CA ARG A 36 10.49 -6.13 3.78
C ARG A 36 11.03 -4.79 3.27
N THR A 37 12.15 -4.80 2.56
CA THR A 37 12.79 -3.58 2.04
C THR A 37 11.89 -2.87 1.03
N VAL A 38 11.28 -3.62 0.09
CA VAL A 38 10.33 -3.05 -0.88
C VAL A 38 9.12 -2.44 -0.16
N TYR A 39 8.54 -3.15 0.82
CA TYR A 39 7.41 -2.61 1.58
C TYR A 39 7.78 -1.34 2.36
N ILE A 40 8.94 -1.33 3.04
CA ILE A 40 9.40 -0.17 3.83
C ILE A 40 9.65 1.03 2.91
N MET A 41 10.28 0.85 1.75
CA MET A 41 10.50 1.95 0.79
C MET A 41 9.18 2.48 0.22
N SER A 42 8.27 1.57 -0.14
CA SER A 42 6.93 1.92 -0.65
C SER A 42 6.11 2.68 0.39
N MET A 43 6.14 2.24 1.64
CA MET A 43 5.37 2.88 2.71
C MET A 43 6.02 4.17 3.20
N GLY A 44 7.35 4.24 3.23
CA GLY A 44 8.08 5.48 3.55
C GLY A 44 7.80 6.58 2.53
N THR A 45 7.82 6.26 1.24
CA THR A 45 7.44 7.21 0.17
C THR A 45 5.98 7.63 0.28
N ALA A 46 5.06 6.71 0.61
CA ALA A 46 3.65 7.04 0.85
C ALA A 46 3.45 7.98 2.07
N ILE A 47 4.20 7.79 3.15
CA ILE A 47 4.14 8.65 4.35
C ILE A 47 4.64 10.06 4.00
N LEU A 48 5.81 10.18 3.37
CA LEU A 48 6.36 11.48 2.95
C LEU A 48 5.40 12.23 2.02
N ALA A 49 4.82 11.53 1.05
CA ALA A 49 3.84 12.10 0.13
C ALA A 49 2.54 12.52 0.84
N SER A 50 2.11 11.75 1.85
CA SER A 50 0.92 12.07 2.67
C SER A 50 1.17 13.29 3.56
N ILE A 51 2.39 13.49 4.07
CA ILE A 51 2.78 14.71 4.81
C ILE A 51 2.77 15.92 3.87
N ALA A 52 3.36 15.78 2.67
CA ALA A 52 3.34 16.84 1.66
C ALA A 52 1.89 17.23 1.29
N LEU A 53 1.00 16.24 1.10
CA LEU A 53 -0.41 16.47 0.84
C LEU A 53 -1.13 17.20 1.97
N LEU A 54 -0.80 16.90 3.24
CA LEU A 54 -1.34 17.65 4.38
C LEU A 54 -0.91 19.11 4.34
N PHE A 55 0.36 19.37 4.05
CA PHE A 55 0.89 20.73 3.94
C PHE A 55 0.24 21.50 2.79
N GLU A 56 0.19 20.92 1.59
CA GLU A 56 -0.45 21.52 0.40
C GLU A 56 -1.94 21.78 0.62
N ASN A 57 -2.62 20.92 1.39
CA ASN A 57 -4.02 21.08 1.75
C ASN A 57 -4.24 22.23 2.75
N ILE A 58 -3.32 22.44 3.71
CA ILE A 58 -3.34 23.60 4.63
C ILE A 58 -3.07 24.90 3.86
N SER A 59 -2.13 24.89 2.92
CA SER A 59 -1.80 26.01 2.04
C SER A 59 -2.88 26.31 0.98
N LYS A 60 -4.03 25.62 1.01
CA LYS A 60 -5.16 25.77 0.09
C LYS A 60 -4.79 25.62 -1.39
N MET A 61 -3.77 24.85 -1.73
CA MET A 61 -3.32 24.62 -3.11
C MET A 61 -4.19 23.60 -3.88
N LYS A 62 -5.45 23.43 -3.47
CA LYS A 62 -6.37 22.48 -4.07
C LYS A 62 -6.61 22.82 -5.53
N GLY A 63 -6.38 21.84 -6.41
CA GLY A 63 -6.53 22.00 -7.86
C GLY A 63 -5.24 22.35 -8.60
N SER A 64 -4.15 22.64 -7.87
CA SER A 64 -2.83 22.80 -8.49
C SER A 64 -2.32 21.48 -9.07
N THR A 65 -1.54 21.58 -10.15
CA THR A 65 -0.81 20.45 -10.74
C THR A 65 0.09 19.74 -9.73
N LEU A 66 0.66 20.50 -8.78
CA LEU A 66 1.48 19.94 -7.70
C LEU A 66 0.68 19.02 -6.78
N TYR A 67 -0.50 19.47 -6.33
CA TYR A 67 -1.41 18.68 -5.50
C TYR A 67 -1.87 17.39 -6.21
N PHE A 68 -2.06 17.45 -7.52
CA PHE A 68 -2.40 16.27 -8.31
C PHE A 68 -1.21 15.30 -8.41
N ALA A 69 0.01 15.81 -8.63
CA ALA A 69 1.21 14.99 -8.71
C ALA A 69 1.55 14.31 -7.37
N THR A 70 1.47 15.04 -6.25
CA THR A 70 1.69 14.48 -4.90
C THR A 70 0.63 13.45 -4.54
N TYR A 71 -0.63 13.67 -4.93
CA TYR A 71 -1.71 12.70 -4.76
C TYR A 71 -1.46 11.42 -5.55
N LEU A 72 -1.07 11.54 -6.82
CA LEU A 72 -0.71 10.40 -7.64
C LEU A 72 0.47 9.64 -7.03
N LEU A 73 1.49 10.34 -6.54
CA LEU A 73 2.65 9.70 -5.92
C LEU A 73 2.26 8.93 -4.65
N ALA A 74 1.46 9.52 -3.77
CA ALA A 74 0.97 8.86 -2.56
C ALA A 74 0.14 7.61 -2.90
N TYR A 75 -0.80 7.72 -3.85
CA TYR A 75 -1.65 6.60 -4.25
C TYR A 75 -0.84 5.45 -4.85
N ASN A 76 0.11 5.77 -5.73
CA ASN A 76 0.95 4.77 -6.38
C ASN A 76 1.93 4.11 -5.41
N ALA A 77 2.48 4.86 -4.45
CA ALA A 77 3.29 4.30 -3.39
C ALA A 77 2.50 3.33 -2.49
N ILE A 78 1.24 3.60 -2.18
CA ILE A 78 0.38 2.63 -1.46
C ILE A 78 0.09 1.42 -2.35
N SER A 79 -0.17 1.64 -3.63
CA SER A 79 -0.45 0.58 -4.61
C SER A 79 0.70 -0.43 -4.74
N VAL A 80 1.95 0.02 -4.71
CA VAL A 80 3.14 -0.86 -4.75
C VAL A 80 3.27 -1.73 -3.50
N SER A 81 2.84 -1.25 -2.34
CA SER A 81 2.91 -2.01 -1.07
C SER A 81 2.08 -3.30 -1.08
N TRP A 82 1.09 -3.41 -1.98
CA TRP A 82 0.26 -4.60 -2.10
C TRP A 82 1.01 -5.82 -2.62
N GLU A 83 1.99 -5.63 -3.50
CA GLU A 83 2.73 -6.73 -4.12
C GLU A 83 3.53 -7.56 -3.10
N PRO A 84 4.40 -6.98 -2.26
CA PRO A 84 5.12 -7.73 -1.24
C PRO A 84 4.18 -8.35 -0.18
N ASN A 85 3.00 -7.77 0.06
CA ASN A 85 2.02 -8.37 0.98
C ASN A 85 1.42 -9.67 0.42
N TYR A 86 1.04 -9.68 -0.86
CA TYR A 86 0.51 -10.88 -1.51
C TYR A 86 1.58 -11.96 -1.66
N LEU A 87 2.80 -11.57 -2.04
CA LEU A 87 3.93 -12.49 -2.15
C LEU A 87 4.34 -13.04 -0.78
N GLY A 88 4.44 -12.18 0.24
CA GLY A 88 4.75 -12.59 1.60
C GLY A 88 3.71 -13.55 2.19
N ALA A 89 2.42 -13.31 1.94
CA ALA A 89 1.36 -14.24 2.35
C ALA A 89 1.49 -15.62 1.69
N ALA A 90 1.97 -15.69 0.44
CA ALA A 90 2.22 -16.95 -0.24
C ALA A 90 3.50 -17.65 0.26
N GLU A 91 4.55 -16.90 0.56
CA GLU A 91 5.85 -17.39 1.04
C GLU A 91 5.78 -17.88 2.50
N LEU A 92 4.95 -17.27 3.35
CA LEU A 92 4.79 -17.59 4.77
C LEU A 92 3.84 -18.76 5.07
N MET A 93 3.08 -19.22 4.07
CA MET A 93 2.03 -20.23 4.26
C MET A 93 2.40 -21.57 3.61
N PRO A 94 2.21 -22.70 4.31
CA PRO A 94 2.37 -24.02 3.71
C PRO A 94 1.36 -24.24 2.60
N THR A 95 1.74 -25.04 1.60
CA THR A 95 0.97 -25.25 0.36
C THR A 95 -0.47 -25.69 0.62
N GLU A 96 -0.70 -26.50 1.65
CA GLU A 96 -2.02 -27.05 2.00
C GLU A 96 -3.03 -25.99 2.49
N VAL A 97 -2.55 -24.91 3.12
CA VAL A 97 -3.41 -23.85 3.72
C VAL A 97 -3.29 -22.52 3.01
N ARG A 98 -2.33 -22.35 2.09
CA ARG A 98 -2.06 -21.11 1.37
C ARG A 98 -3.32 -20.50 0.75
N ALA A 99 -4.10 -21.28 0.01
CA ALA A 99 -5.33 -20.80 -0.63
C ALA A 99 -6.36 -20.28 0.39
N LYS A 100 -6.53 -20.99 1.52
CA LYS A 100 -7.45 -20.60 2.59
C LYS A 100 -6.99 -19.30 3.25
N SER A 101 -5.72 -19.19 3.60
CA SER A 101 -5.15 -17.99 4.23
C SER A 101 -5.22 -16.76 3.32
N THR A 102 -4.89 -16.89 2.03
CA THR A 102 -5.02 -15.79 1.08
C THR A 102 -6.48 -15.37 0.88
N SER A 103 -7.42 -16.32 0.88
CA SER A 103 -8.85 -15.99 0.81
C SER A 103 -9.34 -15.22 2.04
N ALA A 104 -8.89 -15.58 3.24
CA ALA A 104 -9.21 -14.87 4.47
C ALA A 104 -8.65 -13.43 4.46
N LEU A 105 -7.40 -13.25 3.99
CA LEU A 105 -6.79 -11.92 3.82
C LEU A 105 -7.56 -11.04 2.82
N ASN A 106 -8.09 -11.64 1.74
CA ASN A 106 -8.92 -10.92 0.78
C ASN A 106 -10.26 -10.49 1.40
N ILE A 107 -10.90 -11.33 2.21
CA ILE A 107 -12.14 -10.95 2.93
C ILE A 107 -11.87 -9.78 3.87
N LEU A 108 -10.80 -9.86 4.68
CA LEU A 108 -10.40 -8.78 5.58
C LEU A 108 -10.14 -7.48 4.83
N THR A 109 -9.44 -7.55 3.70
CA THR A 109 -9.21 -6.40 2.81
C THR A 109 -10.51 -5.73 2.39
N ARG A 110 -11.52 -6.52 1.99
CA ARG A 110 -12.83 -5.98 1.58
C ARG A 110 -13.56 -5.31 2.74
N ILE A 111 -13.53 -5.90 3.93
CA ILE A 111 -14.09 -5.27 5.13
C ILE A 111 -13.39 -3.93 5.41
N SER A 112 -12.06 -3.88 5.35
CA SER A 112 -11.29 -2.64 5.51
C SER A 112 -11.68 -1.58 4.47
N THR A 113 -11.92 -1.95 3.20
CA THR A 113 -12.36 -1.00 2.18
C THR A 113 -13.76 -0.42 2.46
N ILE A 114 -14.67 -1.20 3.04
CA ILE A 114 -16.00 -0.71 3.44
C ILE A 114 -15.87 0.31 4.57
N ILE A 115 -15.06 0.01 5.59
CA ILE A 115 -14.79 0.92 6.70
C ILE A 115 -14.16 2.22 6.18
N ALA A 116 -13.15 2.13 5.31
CA ALA A 116 -12.50 3.29 4.71
C ALA A 116 -13.50 4.16 3.92
N ALA A 117 -14.36 3.55 3.10
CA ALA A 117 -15.37 4.28 2.34
C ALA A 117 -16.38 5.00 3.23
N ARG A 118 -16.81 4.38 4.34
CA ARG A 118 -17.71 5.01 5.32
C ARG A 118 -17.04 6.19 6.02
N THR A 119 -15.81 6.01 6.47
CA THR A 119 -15.01 7.05 7.12
C THR A 119 -14.77 8.26 6.19
N VAL A 120 -14.44 8.02 4.92
CA VAL A 120 -14.32 9.12 3.93
C VAL A 120 -15.67 9.79 3.67
N GLY A 121 -16.75 9.00 3.56
CA GLY A 121 -18.09 9.52 3.31
C GLY A 121 -18.62 10.43 4.41
N THR A 122 -18.31 10.15 5.68
CA THR A 122 -18.73 10.99 6.82
C THR A 122 -17.88 12.23 7.01
N MET A 123 -16.59 12.19 6.65
CA MET A 123 -15.67 13.32 6.80
C MET A 123 -15.69 14.29 5.61
N LYS A 124 -16.22 13.86 4.47
CA LYS A 124 -16.35 14.69 3.26
C LYS A 124 -17.44 15.75 3.48
N GLY A 125 -17.03 17.02 3.60
CA GLY A 125 -17.91 18.17 3.82
C GLY A 125 -17.72 18.85 5.18
N THR A 126 -17.24 18.12 6.20
CA THR A 126 -17.03 18.67 7.56
C THR A 126 -15.55 18.95 7.82
N PHE A 127 -14.66 18.00 7.51
CA PHE A 127 -13.23 18.14 7.79
C PHE A 127 -12.38 17.40 6.74
N GLU A 128 -12.20 18.03 5.58
CA GLU A 128 -11.42 17.47 4.46
C GLU A 128 -9.95 17.16 4.79
N PRO A 129 -9.21 17.95 5.62
CA PRO A 129 -7.86 17.58 6.04
C PRO A 129 -7.81 16.28 6.85
N GLY A 130 -8.90 15.95 7.56
CA GLY A 130 -9.00 14.76 8.40
C GLY A 130 -8.90 13.46 7.61
N ILE A 131 -9.36 13.45 6.35
CA ILE A 131 -9.26 12.29 5.47
C ILE A 131 -7.79 11.93 5.24
N ILE A 132 -6.95 12.93 4.94
CA ILE A 132 -5.52 12.73 4.71
C ILE A 132 -4.83 12.36 6.03
N GLY A 133 -5.26 12.95 7.15
CA GLY A 133 -4.75 12.61 8.49
C GLY A 133 -4.99 11.15 8.90
N VAL A 134 -6.18 10.62 8.63
CA VAL A 134 -6.50 9.21 8.91
C VAL A 134 -5.68 8.27 8.02
N VAL A 135 -5.49 8.61 6.74
CA VAL A 135 -4.63 7.86 5.82
C VAL A 135 -3.18 7.85 6.31
N LEU A 136 -2.66 9.00 6.72
CA LEU A 136 -1.32 9.12 7.27
C LEU A 136 -1.14 8.28 8.54
N ALA A 137 -2.09 8.35 9.48
CA ALA A 137 -2.06 7.53 10.70
C ALA A 137 -2.07 6.03 10.37
N SER A 138 -2.91 5.60 9.44
CA SER A 138 -2.94 4.20 8.98
C SER A 138 -1.61 3.78 8.37
N ASN A 139 -0.99 4.63 7.54
CA ASN A 139 0.29 4.34 6.91
C ASN A 139 1.43 4.21 7.93
N ILE A 140 1.44 5.07 8.96
CA ILE A 140 2.41 5.00 10.05
C ILE A 140 2.24 3.71 10.86
N ILE A 141 1.01 3.33 11.21
CA ILE A 141 0.74 2.08 11.95
C ILE A 141 1.24 0.88 11.14
N SER A 142 0.91 0.81 9.85
CA SER A 142 1.37 -0.25 8.96
C SER A 142 2.90 -0.27 8.77
N PHE A 143 3.55 0.90 8.77
CA PHE A 143 5.01 1.00 8.76
C PHE A 143 5.63 0.45 10.04
N ILE A 144 5.10 0.82 11.22
CA ILE A 144 5.58 0.33 12.52
C ILE A 144 5.41 -1.18 12.63
N ILE A 145 4.22 -1.69 12.28
CA ILE A 145 3.93 -3.13 12.30
C ILE A 145 4.92 -3.87 11.40
N THR A 146 5.15 -3.36 10.19
CA THR A 146 6.07 -4.01 9.25
C THR A 146 7.52 -3.94 9.72
N PHE A 147 7.91 -2.84 10.35
CA PHE A 147 9.25 -2.69 10.88
C PHE A 147 9.53 -3.66 12.04
N LEU A 148 8.56 -3.88 12.93
CA LEU A 148 8.71 -4.71 14.13
C LEU A 148 8.38 -6.20 13.91
N LEU A 149 7.33 -6.51 13.15
CA LEU A 149 6.78 -7.87 13.05
C LEU A 149 7.15 -8.60 11.76
N LEU A 150 7.46 -7.88 10.66
CA LEU A 150 7.74 -8.54 9.39
C LEU A 150 9.19 -9.03 9.34
N LYS A 151 9.37 -10.34 9.51
CA LYS A 151 10.63 -11.02 9.18
C LYS A 151 10.80 -11.06 7.66
N GLU A 152 12.03 -10.95 7.18
CA GLU A 152 12.35 -11.04 5.75
C GLU A 152 11.99 -12.44 5.23
N THR A 153 11.16 -12.51 4.18
CA THR A 153 10.61 -13.77 3.67
C THR A 153 11.24 -14.25 2.36
N LYS A 154 12.08 -13.43 1.74
CA LYS A 154 12.67 -13.76 0.44
C LYS A 154 13.52 -15.04 0.52
N ASN A 155 13.20 -16.01 -0.35
CA ASN A 155 13.86 -17.31 -0.49
C ASN A 155 13.75 -18.27 0.72
N ILE A 156 12.70 -18.18 1.53
CA ILE A 156 12.44 -19.22 2.54
C ILE A 156 12.08 -20.54 1.84
N ASN A 157 12.78 -21.62 2.21
CA ASN A 157 12.45 -22.97 1.77
C ASN A 157 11.11 -23.41 2.41
N LEU A 158 10.10 -23.64 1.58
CA LEU A 158 8.72 -23.94 1.98
C LEU A 158 8.61 -25.18 2.89
N GLU A 159 9.53 -26.14 2.77
CA GLU A 159 9.56 -27.32 3.64
C GLU A 159 9.86 -26.97 5.11
N LYS A 160 10.65 -25.91 5.37
CA LYS A 160 10.94 -25.46 6.74
C LYS A 160 9.74 -24.78 7.40
N VAL A 161 8.93 -24.06 6.61
CA VAL A 161 7.69 -23.41 7.10
C VAL A 161 6.65 -24.45 7.51
N THR A 162 6.53 -25.53 6.74
CA THR A 162 5.62 -26.65 7.07
C THR A 162 6.04 -27.37 8.36
N LYS A 163 7.35 -27.51 8.62
CA LYS A 163 7.85 -28.15 9.85
C LYS A 163 7.64 -27.30 11.10
N SER A 164 7.84 -25.98 11.04
CA SER A 164 7.71 -25.12 12.24
C SER A 164 6.28 -24.92 12.74
N ILE A 165 5.27 -25.34 11.97
CA ILE A 165 3.84 -25.26 12.37
C ILE A 165 3.37 -26.61 12.95
N ARG A 166 4.10 -27.71 12.70
CA ARG A 166 3.76 -29.06 13.19
C ARG A 166 4.46 -29.43 14.51
N GLU A 167 5.44 -28.64 14.97
CA GLU A 167 6.04 -28.71 16.31
C GLU A 167 5.29 -27.78 17.27
#